data_AF-A0A417PRN7-F1
#
_entry.id   AF-A0A417PRN7-F1
#
_cell.length_a   1.000
_cell.length_b   1.000
_cell.length_c   1.000
_cell.angle_alpha   90.00
_cell.angle_beta   90.00
_cell.angle_gamma   90.00
#
_symmetry.space_group_name_H-M   'P 1'
#
loop_
_entity.id
_entity.type
_entity.pdbx_description
1 polymer ?
#
loop_
_entity_poly.entity_id
_entity_poly.type
_entity_poly.pdbx_seq_one_letter_code
_entity_poly.pdbx_strand_id
1 'polypeptide(L)'
;MSFELLRTDYEDAAFEGLRKYSIVENEDGTKSFVDVTQYTQREKAFFGANDANRINTAVNAIMASLEEGTDLYEVFSQFFEDQKKLFQAAEEAYINNQQNIIADWYELMKGQISKDAAANLQAQINAIDYMYIKDEMIYLPQTRASYLVDDEMISMGTTE
;
A
#
# COMPACT_ATOMS: atom_id res chain seq x y z
N MET A 1 -42.10 -35.08 14.10
CA MET A 1 -41.55 -33.99 14.93
C MET A 1 -41.27 -32.85 13.97
N SER A 2 -41.83 -31.65 14.19
CA SER A 2 -41.46 -30.47 13.40
C SER A 2 -40.20 -29.86 14.00
N PHE A 3 -39.17 -29.68 13.20
CA PHE A 3 -37.92 -29.09 13.65
C PHE A 3 -38.07 -27.57 13.82
N GLU A 4 -37.44 -27.00 14.85
CA GLU A 4 -37.41 -25.55 15.08
C GLU A 4 -36.09 -24.98 14.53
N LEU A 5 -36.17 -23.89 13.77
CA LEU A 5 -34.99 -23.29 13.14
C LEU A 5 -34.00 -22.77 14.18
N LEU A 6 -32.72 -23.06 13.96
CA LEU A 6 -31.62 -22.50 14.73
C LEU A 6 -31.50 -21.00 14.50
N ARG A 7 -31.14 -20.25 15.55
CA ARG A 7 -30.97 -18.79 15.50
C ARG A 7 -29.77 -18.37 14.62
N THR A 8 -29.86 -17.27 13.86
CA THR A 8 -28.83 -16.83 12.90
C THR A 8 -28.44 -15.34 13.02
N ASP A 9 -28.70 -14.73 14.16
CA ASP A 9 -28.51 -13.29 14.44
C ASP A 9 -27.51 -13.03 15.59
N TYR A 10 -26.53 -13.91 15.78
CA TYR A 10 -25.45 -13.66 16.73
C TYR A 10 -24.65 -12.41 16.31
N GLU A 11 -24.13 -11.66 17.29
CA GLU A 11 -23.27 -10.48 17.12
C GLU A 11 -21.95 -10.66 17.87
N ASP A 12 -20.86 -10.09 17.33
CA ASP A 12 -19.52 -10.22 17.90
C ASP A 12 -19.33 -9.31 19.12
N ALA A 13 -18.54 -9.79 20.08
CA ALA A 13 -18.15 -9.03 21.26
C ALA A 13 -17.22 -7.86 20.88
N ALA A 14 -17.74 -6.64 20.93
CA ALA A 14 -16.93 -5.43 20.79
C ALA A 14 -16.38 -4.94 22.14
N PHE A 15 -15.17 -4.38 22.14
CA PHE A 15 -14.60 -3.65 23.26
C PHE A 15 -14.06 -2.31 22.76
N GLU A 16 -14.33 -1.24 23.51
CA GLU A 16 -13.75 0.09 23.27
C GLU A 16 -12.77 0.47 24.38
N GLY A 17 -11.58 0.96 24.00
CA GLY A 17 -10.58 1.52 24.91
C GLY A 17 -9.23 0.79 24.92
N LEU A 18 -8.39 1.13 25.91
CA LEU A 18 -7.10 0.49 26.13
C LEU A 18 -7.29 -0.78 26.97
N ARG A 19 -6.62 -1.87 26.57
CA ARG A 19 -6.57 -3.11 27.36
C ARG A 19 -5.97 -2.81 28.75
N LYS A 20 -6.60 -3.34 29.79
CA LYS A 20 -6.18 -3.17 31.18
C LYS A 20 -5.49 -4.43 31.66
N TYR A 21 -4.26 -4.31 32.12
CA TYR A 21 -3.50 -5.42 32.71
C TYR A 21 -3.22 -5.11 34.18
N SER A 22 -3.41 -6.10 35.04
CA SER A 22 -2.95 -6.09 36.42
C SER A 22 -1.56 -6.72 36.50
N ILE A 23 -0.67 -6.13 37.28
CA ILE A 23 0.68 -6.66 37.50
C ILE A 23 0.69 -7.37 38.84
N VAL A 24 1.09 -8.64 38.84
CA VAL A 24 1.31 -9.45 40.03
C VAL A 24 2.80 -9.66 40.18
N GLU A 25 3.36 -9.33 41.34
CA GLU A 25 4.75 -9.62 41.68
C GLU A 25 4.80 -10.98 42.40
N ASN A 26 5.53 -11.93 41.82
CA ASN A 26 5.65 -13.28 42.34
C ASN A 26 6.80 -13.35 43.37
N GLU A 27 6.76 -14.35 44.27
CA GLU A 27 7.80 -14.54 45.30
C GLU A 27 9.19 -14.81 44.73
N ASP A 28 9.28 -15.30 43.49
CA ASP A 28 10.53 -15.52 42.77
C ASP A 28 11.11 -14.26 42.12
N GLY A 29 10.50 -13.08 42.35
CA GLY A 29 10.92 -11.79 41.81
C GLY A 29 10.47 -11.54 40.37
N THR A 30 9.73 -12.47 39.76
CA THR A 30 9.14 -12.26 38.43
C THR A 30 7.83 -11.50 38.51
N LYS A 31 7.40 -10.90 37.39
CA LYS A 31 6.12 -10.20 37.27
C LYS A 31 5.21 -10.92 36.28
N SER A 32 4.01 -11.27 36.73
CA SER A 32 2.94 -11.80 35.87
C SER A 32 2.00 -10.67 35.46
N PHE A 33 1.69 -10.59 34.16
CA PHE A 33 0.67 -9.66 33.64
C PHE A 33 -0.65 -10.40 33.43
N VAL A 34 -1.66 -10.04 34.20
CA VAL A 34 -3.01 -10.61 34.10
C VAL A 34 -3.90 -9.63 33.34
N ASP A 35 -4.45 -10.05 32.19
CA ASP A 35 -5.41 -9.24 31.45
C ASP A 35 -6.74 -9.15 32.22
N VAL A 36 -7.00 -7.96 32.78
CA VAL A 36 -8.21 -7.60 33.53
C VAL A 36 -9.15 -6.71 32.71
N THR A 37 -8.95 -6.66 31.40
CA THR A 37 -9.86 -5.96 30.50
C THR A 37 -11.26 -6.53 30.67
N GLN A 38 -12.22 -5.68 31.04
CA GLN A 38 -13.62 -6.06 31.09
C GLN A 38 -14.16 -6.06 29.67
N TYR A 39 -14.14 -7.24 29.08
CA TYR A 39 -14.78 -7.50 27.81
C TYR A 39 -16.27 -7.74 28.05
N THR A 40 -17.13 -6.95 27.44
CA THR A 40 -18.52 -7.35 27.23
C THR A 40 -18.52 -8.59 26.33
N GLN A 41 -19.13 -9.69 26.78
CA GLN A 41 -19.30 -10.95 26.01
C GLN A 41 -18.01 -11.74 25.68
N ARG A 42 -16.99 -11.70 26.55
CA ARG A 42 -15.67 -12.38 26.37
C ARG A 42 -15.74 -13.89 26.11
N GLU A 43 -16.69 -14.58 26.74
CA GLU A 43 -16.65 -16.04 26.88
C GLU A 43 -17.03 -16.81 25.60
N LYS A 44 -17.32 -16.11 24.49
CA LYS A 44 -17.70 -16.72 23.20
C LYS A 44 -16.79 -16.36 22.02
N ALA A 45 -15.72 -15.60 22.26
CA ALA A 45 -14.89 -15.00 21.20
C ALA A 45 -13.94 -15.95 20.45
N PHE A 46 -14.04 -17.27 20.62
CA PHE A 46 -13.31 -18.27 19.81
C PHE A 46 -14.19 -19.03 18.80
N PHE A 47 -15.43 -18.59 18.62
CA PHE A 47 -16.28 -18.95 17.50
C PHE A 47 -17.15 -17.72 17.19
N GLY A 48 -16.79 -16.97 16.14
CA GLY A 48 -17.37 -15.66 15.89
C GLY A 48 -18.86 -15.73 15.55
N ALA A 49 -19.58 -14.64 15.77
CA ALA A 49 -20.98 -14.50 15.40
C ALA A 49 -21.22 -14.82 13.92
N ASN A 50 -20.30 -14.40 13.06
CA ASN A 50 -20.34 -14.72 11.64
C ASN A 50 -20.32 -16.24 11.39
N ASP A 51 -19.39 -16.96 12.01
CA ASP A 51 -19.26 -18.41 11.84
C ASP A 51 -20.48 -19.16 12.41
N ALA A 52 -21.00 -18.74 13.57
CA ALA A 52 -22.22 -19.27 14.17
C ALA A 52 -23.45 -19.06 13.29
N ASN A 53 -23.62 -17.85 12.75
CA ASN A 53 -24.73 -17.52 11.85
C ASN A 53 -24.66 -18.35 10.58
N ARG A 54 -23.46 -18.52 10.01
CA ARG A 54 -23.24 -19.31 8.79
C ARG A 54 -23.56 -20.79 9.00
N ILE A 55 -23.09 -21.40 10.09
CA ILE A 55 -23.39 -22.82 10.38
C ILE A 55 -24.88 -23.01 10.63
N ASN A 56 -25.51 -22.18 11.45
CA ASN A 56 -26.93 -22.33 11.76
C ASN A 56 -27.81 -22.13 10.52
N THR A 57 -27.44 -21.20 9.64
CA THR A 57 -28.11 -21.02 8.34
C THR A 57 -27.99 -22.28 7.49
N ALA A 58 -26.80 -22.86 7.39
CA ALA A 58 -26.60 -24.09 6.63
C ALA A 58 -27.44 -25.24 7.22
N VAL A 59 -27.35 -25.48 8.53
CA VAL A 59 -28.12 -26.52 9.23
C VAL A 59 -29.62 -26.34 9.04
N ASN A 60 -30.13 -25.12 9.13
CA ASN A 60 -31.53 -24.83 8.86
C ASN A 60 -31.96 -25.19 7.43
N ALA A 61 -31.15 -24.87 6.43
CA ALA A 61 -31.43 -25.24 5.04
C ALA A 61 -31.46 -26.76 4.85
N ILE A 62 -30.52 -27.47 5.48
CA ILE A 62 -30.43 -28.93 5.45
C ILE A 62 -31.66 -29.55 6.11
N MET A 63 -32.08 -29.04 7.26
CA MET A 63 -33.24 -29.54 7.98
C MET A 63 -34.54 -29.28 7.22
N ALA A 64 -34.67 -28.13 6.57
CA ALA A 64 -35.81 -27.83 5.68
C ALA A 64 -35.87 -28.82 4.50
N SER A 65 -34.74 -29.07 3.82
CA SER A 65 -34.68 -30.05 2.72
C SER A 65 -34.98 -31.48 3.20
N LEU A 66 -34.55 -31.85 4.41
CA LEU A 66 -34.84 -33.17 4.99
C LEU A 66 -36.34 -33.36 5.27
N GLU A 67 -37.03 -32.32 5.77
CA GLU A 67 -38.48 -32.36 6.01
C GLU A 67 -39.29 -32.41 4.70
N GLU A 68 -38.77 -31.86 3.60
CA GLU A 68 -39.41 -31.86 2.28
C GLU A 68 -39.16 -33.16 1.46
N GLY A 69 -38.35 -34.10 1.97
CA GLY A 69 -38.08 -35.39 1.31
C GLY A 69 -37.14 -35.30 0.10
N THR A 70 -36.35 -34.22 -0.01
CA THR A 70 -35.32 -34.06 -1.05
C THR A 70 -34.08 -34.88 -0.72
N ASP A 71 -33.37 -35.38 -1.74
CA ASP A 71 -32.10 -36.08 -1.55
C ASP A 71 -31.06 -35.09 -1.02
N LEU A 72 -30.85 -35.12 0.30
CA LEU A 72 -29.88 -34.29 0.99
C LEU A 72 -28.49 -34.41 0.38
N TYR A 73 -28.10 -35.60 -0.08
CA TYR A 73 -26.79 -35.80 -0.67
C TYR A 73 -26.59 -34.92 -1.91
N GLU A 74 -27.62 -34.80 -2.76
CA GLU A 74 -27.61 -33.95 -3.95
C GLU A 74 -27.55 -32.46 -3.58
N VAL A 75 -28.39 -32.03 -2.64
CA VAL A 75 -28.43 -30.63 -2.17
C VAL A 75 -27.10 -30.19 -1.56
N PHE A 76 -26.53 -31.01 -0.68
CA PHE A 76 -25.23 -30.75 -0.08
C PHE A 76 -24.09 -30.75 -1.09
N SER A 77 -24.08 -31.72 -2.01
CA SER A 77 -23.06 -31.80 -3.05
C SER A 77 -23.06 -30.54 -3.92
N GLN A 78 -24.25 -30.09 -4.31
CA GLN A 78 -24.43 -28.87 -5.08
C GLN A 78 -23.96 -27.63 -4.29
N PHE A 79 -24.35 -27.53 -3.01
CA PHE A 79 -23.92 -26.44 -2.14
C PHE A 79 -22.39 -26.36 -2.02
N PHE A 80 -21.71 -27.48 -1.76
CA PHE A 80 -20.24 -27.50 -1.65
C PHE A 80 -19.55 -27.19 -2.97
N GLU A 81 -20.07 -27.68 -4.10
CA GLU A 81 -19.54 -27.32 -5.42
C GLU A 81 -19.70 -25.82 -5.71
N ASP A 82 -20.82 -25.21 -5.33
CA ASP A 82 -21.03 -23.77 -5.53
C ASP A 82 -20.16 -22.93 -4.59
N GLN A 83 -19.98 -23.34 -3.33
CA GLN A 83 -19.02 -22.71 -2.42
C GLN A 83 -17.59 -22.78 -2.96
N LYS A 84 -17.20 -23.92 -3.55
CA LYS A 84 -15.88 -24.10 -4.16
C LYS A 84 -15.67 -23.17 -5.36
N LYS A 85 -16.67 -23.02 -6.23
CA LYS A 85 -16.61 -22.07 -7.35
C LYS A 85 -16.46 -20.63 -6.88
N LEU A 86 -17.23 -20.22 -5.86
CA LEU A 86 -17.13 -18.88 -5.28
C LEU A 86 -15.74 -18.61 -4.70
N PHE A 87 -15.17 -19.60 -4.02
CA PHE A 87 -13.82 -19.51 -3.48
C PHE A 87 -12.77 -19.35 -4.60
N GLN A 88 -12.85 -20.16 -5.65
CA GLN A 88 -11.95 -20.06 -6.81
C GLN A 88 -12.07 -18.71 -7.52
N ALA A 89 -13.29 -18.20 -7.73
CA ALA A 89 -13.50 -16.89 -8.34
C ALA A 89 -12.91 -15.75 -7.49
N ALA A 90 -13.01 -15.84 -6.16
CA ALA A 90 -12.41 -14.87 -5.26
C ALA A 90 -10.88 -14.91 -5.31
N GLU A 91 -10.30 -16.12 -5.39
CA GLU A 91 -8.86 -16.31 -5.56
C GLU A 91 -8.37 -15.71 -6.89
N GLU A 92 -9.04 -15.99 -8.00
CA GLU A 92 -8.71 -15.42 -9.31
C GLU A 92 -8.79 -13.89 -9.31
N ALA A 93 -9.84 -13.32 -8.71
CA ALA A 93 -9.99 -11.87 -8.59
C ALA A 93 -8.84 -11.24 -7.78
N TYR A 94 -8.45 -11.89 -6.67
CA TYR A 94 -7.32 -11.44 -5.86
C TYR A 94 -6.00 -11.49 -6.66
N ILE A 95 -5.72 -12.61 -7.33
CA ILE A 95 -4.51 -12.79 -8.13
C ILE A 95 -4.44 -11.74 -9.25
N ASN A 96 -5.54 -11.53 -9.98
CA ASN A 96 -5.61 -10.52 -11.04
C ASN A 96 -5.36 -9.10 -10.52
N ASN A 97 -5.93 -8.77 -9.36
CA ASN A 97 -5.68 -7.47 -8.72
C ASN A 97 -4.19 -7.31 -8.35
N GLN A 98 -3.57 -8.33 -7.76
CA GLN A 98 -2.14 -8.28 -7.43
C GLN A 98 -1.26 -8.13 -8.68
N GLN A 99 -1.58 -8.83 -9.77
CA GLN A 99 -0.86 -8.71 -11.04
C GLN A 99 -0.94 -7.30 -11.61
N ASN A 100 -2.12 -6.68 -11.59
CA ASN A 100 -2.30 -5.30 -12.05
C ASN A 100 -1.49 -4.32 -11.20
N ILE A 101 -1.54 -4.45 -9.86
CA ILE A 101 -0.74 -3.61 -8.96
C ILE A 101 0.76 -3.74 -9.25
N ILE A 102 1.25 -4.96 -9.47
CA ILE A 102 2.66 -5.21 -9.79
C ILE A 102 3.03 -4.61 -11.14
N ALA A 103 2.16 -4.73 -12.15
CA ALA A 103 2.38 -4.16 -13.48
C ALA A 103 2.42 -2.63 -13.43
N ASP A 104 1.48 -2.00 -12.72
CA ASP A 104 1.43 -0.55 -12.54
C ASP A 104 2.67 -0.05 -11.79
N TRP A 105 3.06 -0.73 -10.72
CA TRP A 105 4.28 -0.40 -9.97
C TRP A 105 5.53 -0.51 -10.85
N TYR A 106 5.62 -1.57 -11.66
CA TYR A 106 6.74 -1.77 -12.57
C TYR A 106 6.88 -0.65 -13.61
N GLU A 107 5.78 -0.23 -14.23
CA GLU A 107 5.78 0.88 -15.18
C GLU A 107 6.10 2.23 -14.51
N LEU A 108 5.61 2.45 -13.29
CA LEU A 108 5.96 3.63 -12.50
C LEU A 108 7.47 3.69 -12.19
N MET A 109 8.05 2.57 -11.74
CA MET A 109 9.48 2.48 -11.43
C MET A 109 10.35 2.70 -12.67
N LYS A 110 9.99 2.09 -13.80
CA LYS A 110 10.66 2.35 -15.10
C LYS A 110 10.65 3.84 -15.46
N GLY A 111 9.51 4.49 -15.31
CA GLY A 111 9.35 5.91 -15.61
C GLY A 111 10.24 6.80 -14.73
N GLN A 112 10.33 6.51 -13.43
CA GLN A 112 11.20 7.25 -12.50
C GLN A 112 12.68 7.10 -12.86
N ILE A 113 13.15 5.87 -13.08
CA ILE A 113 14.54 5.60 -13.46
C ILE A 113 14.91 6.31 -14.77
N SER A 114 14.02 6.31 -15.76
CA SER A 114 14.22 7.01 -17.02
C SER A 114 14.35 8.53 -16.83
N LYS A 115 13.52 9.13 -15.96
CA LYS A 115 13.62 10.55 -15.61
C LYS A 115 14.92 10.88 -14.88
N ASP A 116 15.33 10.06 -13.93
CA ASP A 116 16.59 10.27 -13.20
C ASP A 116 17.81 10.13 -14.11
N ALA A 117 17.79 9.16 -15.03
CA ALA A 117 18.82 9.02 -16.06
C ALA A 117 18.88 10.25 -16.99
N ALA A 118 17.72 10.76 -17.42
CA ALA A 118 17.64 11.97 -18.24
C ALA A 118 18.13 13.22 -17.48
N ALA A 119 17.78 13.37 -16.20
CA ALA A 119 18.25 14.46 -15.36
C ALA A 119 19.77 14.41 -15.16
N ASN A 120 20.33 13.21 -14.98
CA ASN A 120 21.78 13.01 -14.87
C ASN A 120 22.51 13.36 -16.18
N LEU A 121 21.99 12.90 -17.33
CA LEU A 121 22.53 13.28 -18.65
C LEU A 121 22.48 14.79 -18.88
N GLN A 122 21.39 15.45 -18.51
CA GLN A 122 21.29 16.91 -18.60
C GLN A 122 22.31 17.62 -17.70
N ALA A 123 22.55 17.10 -16.49
CA ALA A 123 23.58 17.64 -15.61
C ALA A 123 24.99 17.52 -16.22
N GLN A 124 25.29 16.39 -16.88
CA GLN A 124 26.57 16.20 -17.59
C GLN A 124 26.70 17.12 -18.81
N ILE A 125 25.65 17.30 -19.60
CA ILE A 125 25.61 18.24 -20.74
C ILE A 125 25.90 19.66 -20.23
N ASN A 126 25.20 20.11 -19.20
CA ASN A 126 25.40 21.44 -18.64
C ASN A 126 26.85 21.65 -18.17
N ALA A 127 27.45 20.63 -17.52
CA ALA A 127 28.84 20.70 -17.08
C ALA A 127 29.83 20.81 -18.26
N ILE A 128 29.57 20.10 -19.36
CA ILE A 128 30.36 20.21 -20.60
C ILE A 128 30.19 21.58 -21.24
N ASP A 129 28.96 22.10 -21.32
CA ASP A 129 28.68 23.43 -21.85
C ASP A 129 29.43 24.52 -21.07
N TYR A 130 29.45 24.44 -19.74
CA TYR A 130 30.23 25.36 -18.90
C TYR A 130 31.73 25.26 -19.16
N MET A 131 32.28 24.05 -19.35
CA MET A 131 33.70 23.88 -19.70
C MET A 131 34.01 24.46 -21.08
N TYR A 132 33.16 24.22 -22.08
CA TYR A 132 33.33 24.74 -23.43
C TYR A 132 33.26 26.27 -23.47
N ILE A 133 32.27 26.88 -22.81
CA ILE A 133 32.16 28.35 -22.68
C ILE A 133 33.40 28.93 -21.99
N LYS A 134 33.91 28.27 -20.94
CA LYS A 134 35.12 28.71 -20.25
C LYS A 134 36.36 28.62 -21.15
N ASP A 135 36.47 27.56 -21.94
CA ASP A 135 37.58 27.39 -22.89
C ASP A 135 37.49 28.40 -24.04
N GLU A 136 36.30 28.66 -24.59
CA GLU A 136 36.06 29.74 -25.56
C GLU A 136 36.33 31.14 -24.97
N MET A 137 36.03 31.37 -23.69
CA MET A 137 36.41 32.60 -22.98
C MET A 137 37.91 32.75 -22.77
N ILE A 138 38.67 31.65 -22.65
CA ILE A 138 40.13 31.68 -22.62
C ILE A 138 40.68 32.12 -24.00
N TYR A 139 39.95 31.86 -25.09
CA TYR A 139 40.28 32.27 -26.45
C TYR A 139 39.70 33.62 -26.91
N LEU A 140 38.81 34.27 -26.16
CA LEU A 140 38.40 35.66 -26.41
C LEU A 140 39.28 36.62 -25.59
N PRO A 141 40.35 37.19 -26.19
CA PRO A 141 41.16 38.17 -25.50
C PRO A 141 40.34 39.45 -25.29
N GLN A 142 40.52 40.05 -24.12
CA GLN A 142 40.23 41.44 -23.78
C GLN A 142 40.34 42.39 -25.00
N THR A 143 39.25 42.59 -25.75
CA THR A 143 39.22 43.50 -26.90
C THR A 143 37.92 44.30 -26.95
N ARG A 144 37.42 44.73 -25.80
CA ARG A 144 36.41 45.80 -25.71
C ARG A 144 36.64 46.62 -24.44
N ALA A 145 37.77 47.32 -24.35
CA ALA A 145 37.95 48.39 -23.38
C ALA A 145 38.59 49.62 -24.05
N SER A 146 37.74 50.63 -24.25
CA SER A 146 38.02 52.08 -24.25
C SER A 146 39.19 52.62 -25.08
N TYR A 147 38.87 53.19 -26.26
CA TYR A 147 39.52 54.41 -26.78
C TYR A 147 38.49 55.24 -27.54
N LEU A 148 37.63 55.91 -26.80
CA LEU A 148 36.95 57.14 -27.25
C LEU A 148 36.98 58.09 -26.04
N VAL A 149 37.13 59.40 -26.33
CA VAL A 149 37.21 60.56 -25.41
C VAL A 149 38.68 60.81 -24.98
N ASP A 150 39.40 61.87 -25.38
CA ASP A 150 39.04 63.26 -25.73
C ASP A 150 40.15 63.96 -26.54
N ASP A 151 39.76 65.00 -27.28
CA ASP A 151 40.62 66.01 -27.92
C ASP A 151 41.55 66.72 -26.93
N GLU A 152 42.85 66.88 -27.26
CA GLU A 152 43.65 68.11 -27.02
C GLU A 152 45.10 68.02 -27.57
N MET A 153 45.31 68.78 -28.65
CA MET A 153 46.52 69.43 -29.19
C MET A 153 47.81 69.48 -28.33
N ILE A 154 48.96 69.03 -28.86
CA ILE A 154 50.32 69.68 -28.84
C ILE A 154 51.15 69.01 -29.98
N SER A 155 51.31 69.58 -31.19
CA SER A 155 52.16 70.69 -31.63
C SER A 155 53.69 70.44 -31.68
N MET A 156 54.23 70.74 -32.88
CA MET A 156 55.59 71.17 -33.24
C MET A 156 56.72 70.15 -33.53
N GLY A 157 56.99 70.04 -34.84
CA GLY A 157 58.31 70.35 -35.44
C GLY A 157 59.29 69.17 -35.55
N THR A 158 60.17 69.06 -36.55
CA THR A 158 60.50 69.80 -37.78
C THR A 158 61.57 68.94 -38.48
N THR A 159 61.62 68.98 -39.84
CA THR A 159 62.82 68.90 -40.73
C THR A 159 63.79 67.71 -40.56
N GLU A 160 64.27 67.01 -41.58
CA GLU A 160 64.46 67.24 -43.02
C GLU A 160 64.57 65.86 -43.70
#